data_AF-A0A820U8U4-F1
#
_entry.id   AF-A0A820U8U4-F1
#
_cell.length_a   1.000
_cell.length_b   1.000
_cell.length_c   1.000
_cell.angle_alpha   90.00
_cell.angle_beta   90.00
_cell.angle_gamma   90.00
#
_symmetry.space_group_name_H-M   'P 1'
#
loop_
_entity.id
_entity.type
_entity.pdbx_description
1 polymer ?
#
loop_
_entity_poly.entity_id
_entity_poly.type
_entity_poly.pdbx_seq_one_letter_code
_entity_poly.pdbx_strand_id
1 'polypeptide(L)'
;MAPKKTKEHSNDLRQTVIKHFLNGDTERDIVTKVLIPRTSIHYIIAKCLIQRKIKANRRILSLSVKVELQNDLNINISETTIRRRAHEGGLFGRVARKKPYVNKT
;
A
#
# COMPACT_ATOMS: atom_id res chain seq x y z
N MET A 1 19.84 4.07 -10.14
CA MET A 1 19.24 5.26 -9.46
C MET A 1 18.90 4.86 -8.03
N ALA A 2 19.48 5.52 -7.03
CA ALA A 2 19.12 5.28 -5.62
C ALA A 2 17.74 5.91 -5.31
N PRO A 3 16.87 5.26 -4.54
CA PRO A 3 15.59 5.84 -4.17
C PRO A 3 15.81 7.09 -3.30
N LYS A 4 15.19 8.21 -3.67
CA LYS A 4 15.18 9.42 -2.82
C LYS A 4 14.47 9.07 -1.53
N LYS A 5 15.17 9.11 -0.38
CA LYS A 5 14.57 8.94 0.94
C LYS A 5 13.70 10.16 1.24
N THR A 6 12.42 10.11 0.89
CA THR A 6 11.43 11.08 1.38
C THR A 6 11.18 10.82 2.86
N LYS A 7 11.09 11.88 3.67
CA LYS A 7 10.69 11.75 5.08
C LYS A 7 9.29 11.14 5.13
N GLU A 8 9.18 9.90 5.62
CA GLU A 8 7.86 9.29 5.82
C GLU A 8 7.09 10.05 6.90
N HIS A 9 5.78 10.17 6.73
CA HIS A 9 4.90 10.68 7.78
C HIS A 9 4.93 9.78 9.03
N SER A 10 4.73 10.39 10.21
CA SER A 10 4.63 9.64 11.48
C SER A 10 3.58 8.53 11.39
N ASN A 11 3.80 7.44 12.13
CA ASN A 11 2.84 6.35 12.21
C ASN A 11 1.49 6.85 12.75
N ASP A 12 1.50 7.71 13.77
CA ASP A 12 0.28 8.24 14.37
C ASP A 12 -0.56 9.03 13.37
N LEU A 13 0.11 9.87 12.57
CA LEU A 13 -0.53 10.65 11.51
C LEU A 13 -1.19 9.74 10.46
N ARG A 14 -0.49 8.69 10.03
CA ARG A 14 -1.04 7.69 9.10
C ARG A 14 -2.25 6.99 9.70
N GLN A 15 -2.20 6.63 10.97
CA GLN A 15 -3.33 5.98 11.65
C GLN A 15 -4.54 6.90 11.76
N THR A 16 -4.34 8.17 12.12
CA THR A 16 -5.40 9.18 12.18
C THR A 16 -6.09 9.37 10.83
N VAL A 17 -5.32 9.53 9.75
CA VAL A 17 -5.86 9.64 8.38
C VAL A 17 -6.71 8.43 8.02
N ILE A 18 -6.23 7.21 8.31
CA ILE A 18 -6.97 5.98 8.00
C ILE A 18 -8.23 5.86 8.87
N LYS A 19 -8.17 6.25 10.15
CA LYS A 19 -9.33 6.23 11.04
C LYS A 19 -10.45 7.12 10.49
N HIS A 20 -10.13 8.35 10.09
CA HIS A 20 -11.12 9.26 9.49
C HIS A 20 -11.70 8.70 8.19
N PHE A 21 -10.85 8.16 7.32
CA PHE A 21 -11.30 7.55 6.07
C PHE A 21 -12.27 6.36 6.31
N LEU A 22 -11.95 5.48 7.26
CA LEU A 22 -12.81 4.34 7.60
C LEU A 22 -14.12 4.76 8.29
N ASN A 23 -14.14 5.93 8.93
CA ASN A 23 -15.36 6.53 9.47
C ASN A 23 -16.25 7.16 8.39
N GLY A 24 -15.84 7.14 7.12
CA GLY A 24 -16.61 7.67 5.98
C GLY A 24 -16.32 9.14 5.64
N ASP A 25 -15.34 9.78 6.29
CA ASP A 25 -14.93 11.15 5.93
C ASP A 25 -14.36 11.17 4.50
N THR A 26 -14.73 12.18 3.71
CA THR A 26 -14.15 12.35 2.37
C THR A 26 -12.70 12.84 2.48
N GLU A 27 -11.88 12.61 1.44
CA GLU A 27 -10.51 13.14 1.42
C GLU A 27 -10.46 14.66 1.65
N ARG A 28 -11.49 15.41 1.23
CA ARG A 28 -11.59 16.86 1.44
C ARG A 28 -11.77 17.21 2.91
N ASP A 29 -12.60 16.45 3.62
CA ASP A 29 -12.83 16.64 5.05
C ASP A 29 -11.61 16.23 5.88
N ILE A 30 -10.85 15.24 5.41
CA ILE A 30 -9.60 14.83 6.06
C ILE A 30 -8.52 15.91 5.89
N VAL A 31 -8.47 16.59 4.74
CA VAL A 31 -7.54 17.71 4.52
C VAL A 31 -7.75 18.81 5.55
N THR A 32 -9.00 19.20 5.80
CA THR A 32 -9.30 20.28 6.76
C THR A 32 -8.99 19.87 8.19
N LYS A 33 -9.24 18.61 8.56
CA LYS A 33 -8.95 18.08 9.91
C LYS A 33 -7.46 17.89 10.20
N VAL A 34 -6.69 17.42 9.21
CA VAL A 34 -5.29 17.00 9.40
C VAL A 34 -4.28 18.03 8.88
N LEU A 35 -4.73 19.04 8.12
CA LEU A 35 -3.91 20.10 7.52
C LEU A 35 -2.80 19.57 6.59
N ILE A 36 -3.11 18.52 5.83
CA ILE A 36 -2.19 17.89 4.87
C ILE A 36 -2.77 17.99 3.46
N PRO A 37 -1.93 18.18 2.42
CA PRO A 37 -2.40 18.21 1.05
C PRO A 37 -3.15 16.93 0.65
N ARG A 38 -4.24 17.09 -0.10
CA ARG A 38 -5.09 15.98 -0.56
C ARG A 38 -4.32 14.86 -1.26
N THR A 39 -3.31 15.22 -2.05
CA THR A 39 -2.43 14.27 -2.75
C THR A 39 -1.66 13.37 -1.78
N SER A 40 -1.22 13.92 -0.64
CA SER A 40 -0.53 13.17 0.40
C SER A 40 -1.49 12.27 1.16
N ILE A 41 -2.71 12.73 1.45
CA ILE A 41 -3.76 11.90 2.05
C ILE A 41 -4.12 10.72 1.15
N HIS A 42 -4.37 10.98 -0.14
CA HIS A 42 -4.65 9.92 -1.12
C HIS A 42 -3.52 8.88 -1.17
N TYR A 43 -2.26 9.35 -1.18
CA TYR A 43 -1.10 8.47 -1.13
C TYR A 43 -1.04 7.63 0.15
N ILE A 44 -1.28 8.25 1.32
CA ILE A 44 -1.28 7.57 2.63
C ILE A 44 -2.36 6.49 2.67
N ILE A 45 -3.60 6.85 2.31
CA ILE A 45 -4.75 5.94 2.32
C ILE A 45 -4.42 4.70 1.50
N ALA A 46 -4.07 4.94 0.24
CA ALA A 46 -3.89 3.86 -0.68
C ALA A 46 -2.62 3.02 -0.37
N LYS A 47 -1.52 3.62 0.14
CA LYS A 47 -0.35 2.87 0.64
C LYS A 47 -0.72 1.96 1.81
N CYS A 48 -1.41 2.49 2.82
CA CYS A 48 -1.72 1.73 4.03
C CYS A 48 -2.71 0.60 3.75
N LEU A 49 -3.76 0.85 2.95
CA LEU A 49 -4.77 -0.17 2.63
C LEU A 49 -4.18 -1.35 1.86
N ILE A 50 -3.37 -1.07 0.83
CA ILE A 50 -2.66 -2.11 0.07
C ILE A 50 -1.77 -2.94 1.00
N GLN A 51 -0.97 -2.29 1.83
CA GLN A 51 -0.07 -2.98 2.76
C GLN A 51 -0.84 -3.81 3.79
N ARG A 52 -1.98 -3.32 4.30
CA ARG A 52 -2.83 -4.06 5.25
C ARG A 52 -3.41 -5.33 4.61
N LYS A 53 -3.98 -5.24 3.41
CA LYS A 53 -4.54 -6.42 2.70
C LYS A 53 -3.47 -7.47 2.40
N ILE A 54 -2.30 -7.05 1.88
CA ILE A 54 -1.20 -7.99 1.61
C ILE A 54 -0.61 -8.58 2.89
N LYS A 55 -0.55 -7.81 3.99
CA LYS A 55 -0.11 -8.34 5.29
C LYS A 55 -1.10 -9.35 5.87
N ALA A 56 -2.40 -9.14 5.69
CA ALA A 56 -3.43 -10.07 6.11
C ALA A 56 -3.35 -11.40 5.34
N ASN A 57 -3.11 -11.36 4.02
CA ASN A 57 -2.87 -12.53 3.20
C ASN A 57 -1.67 -12.34 2.27
N ARG A 58 -0.49 -12.85 2.66
CA ARG A 58 0.76 -12.68 1.88
C ARG A 58 0.80 -13.46 0.57
N ARG A 59 -0.20 -14.30 0.29
CA ARG A 59 -0.29 -15.11 -0.95
C ARG A 59 -1.24 -14.49 -1.98
N ILE A 60 -1.86 -13.35 -1.67
CA ILE A 60 -2.81 -12.69 -2.56
C ILE A 60 -2.09 -12.08 -3.79
N LEU A 61 -2.73 -12.16 -4.95
CA LEU A 61 -2.26 -11.54 -6.17
C LEU A 61 -2.63 -10.05 -6.20
N SER A 62 -1.82 -9.24 -6.88
CA SER A 62 -2.09 -7.81 -7.03
C SER A 62 -3.42 -7.51 -7.75
N LEU A 63 -3.82 -8.37 -8.69
CA LEU A 63 -5.12 -8.29 -9.36
C LEU A 63 -6.29 -8.48 -8.38
N SER A 64 -6.21 -9.48 -7.49
CA SER A 64 -7.25 -9.72 -6.49
C SER A 64 -7.35 -8.54 -5.51
N VAL A 65 -6.21 -8.00 -5.06
CA VAL A 65 -6.19 -6.79 -4.22
C VAL A 65 -6.86 -5.61 -4.90
N LYS A 66 -6.66 -5.43 -6.22
CA LYS A 66 -7.34 -4.38 -7.00
C LYS A 66 -8.85 -4.55 -6.95
N VAL A 67 -9.33 -5.75 -7.27
CA VAL A 67 -10.78 -6.06 -7.32
C VAL A 67 -11.42 -5.83 -5.95
N GLU A 68 -10.79 -6.33 -4.88
CA GLU A 68 -11.30 -6.12 -3.52
C GLU A 68 -11.33 -4.64 -3.14
N LEU A 69 -10.26 -3.87 -3.39
CA LEU A 69 -10.24 -2.44 -3.05
C LEU A 69 -11.25 -1.62 -3.85
N GLN A 70 -11.51 -2.02 -5.09
CA GLN A 70 -12.54 -1.39 -5.92
C GLN A 70 -13.94 -1.73 -5.41
N ASN A 71 -14.20 -2.96 -4.98
CA ASN A 71 -15.50 -3.38 -4.47
C ASN A 71 -15.78 -2.83 -3.05
N ASP A 72 -14.80 -2.95 -2.15
CA ASP A 72 -14.95 -2.61 -0.73
C ASP A 72 -15.02 -1.08 -0.52
N LEU A 73 -14.22 -0.32 -1.28
CA LEU A 73 -13.94 1.09 -1.00
C LEU A 73 -14.11 2.01 -2.22
N ASN A 74 -14.53 1.47 -3.37
CA ASN A 74 -14.68 2.19 -4.64
C ASN A 74 -13.40 2.97 -5.06
N ILE A 75 -12.22 2.45 -4.72
CA ILE A 75 -10.94 3.07 -5.09
C ILE A 75 -10.37 2.39 -6.33
N ASN A 76 -10.28 3.14 -7.43
CA ASN A 76 -9.63 2.65 -8.64
C ASN A 76 -8.10 2.84 -8.57
N ILE A 77 -7.37 1.73 -8.40
CA ILE A 77 -5.91 1.72 -8.37
C ILE A 77 -5.39 0.76 -9.45
N SER A 78 -4.38 1.18 -10.19
CA SER A 78 -3.69 0.29 -11.13
C SER A 78 -2.92 -0.81 -10.41
N GLU A 79 -2.86 -1.99 -11.02
CA GLU A 79 -2.12 -3.12 -10.47
C GLU A 79 -0.61 -2.82 -10.32
N THR A 80 -0.05 -2.02 -11.23
CA THR A 80 1.32 -1.52 -11.16
C THR A 80 1.56 -0.67 -9.92
N THR A 81 0.60 0.19 -9.56
CA THR A 81 0.66 1.00 -8.33
C THR A 81 0.63 0.11 -7.09
N ILE A 82 -0.21 -0.94 -7.10
CA ILE A 82 -0.27 -1.92 -5.99
C ILE A 82 1.09 -2.59 -5.78
N ARG A 83 1.69 -3.11 -6.86
CA ARG A 83 3.03 -3.73 -6.81
C ARG A 83 4.08 -2.75 -6.30
N ARG A 84 4.09 -1.51 -6.80
CA ARG A 84 5.04 -0.47 -6.38
C ARG A 84 4.93 -0.19 -4.88
N ARG A 85 3.71 0.03 -4.37
CA ARG A 85 3.49 0.33 -2.94
C ARG A 85 3.76 -0.86 -2.02
N ALA A 86 3.53 -2.09 -2.50
CA ALA A 86 3.93 -3.29 -1.79
C ALA A 86 5.46 -3.37 -1.65
N HIS A 87 6.18 -3.11 -2.74
CA HIS A 87 7.64 -3.09 -2.78
C HIS A 87 8.24 -2.00 -1.88
N GLU A 88 7.66 -0.79 -1.88
CA GLU A 88 8.03 0.30 -0.95
C GLU A 88 7.86 -0.12 0.52
N GLY A 89 6.91 -1.02 0.82
CA GLY A 89 6.69 -1.59 2.15
C GLY A 89 7.50 -2.84 2.46
N GLY A 90 8.45 -3.24 1.59
CA GLY A 90 9.24 -4.46 1.75
C GLY A 90 8.45 -5.76 1.55
N LEU A 91 7.26 -5.69 0.95
CA LEU A 91 6.41 -6.83 0.68
C LEU A 91 6.78 -7.40 -0.70
N PHE A 92 7.88 -8.15 -0.73
CA PHE A 92 8.37 -8.80 -1.93
C PHE A 92 7.64 -10.12 -2.22
N GLY A 93 7.57 -10.48 -3.49
CA GLY A 93 7.06 -11.77 -3.95
C GLY A 93 7.98 -12.93 -3.61
N ARG A 94 7.64 -14.12 -4.12
CA ARG A 94 8.47 -15.32 -3.95
C ARG A 94 9.80 -15.11 -4.67
N VAL A 95 10.89 -15.20 -3.93
CA VAL A 95 12.25 -15.28 -4.47
C VAL A 95 12.72 -16.73 -4.31
N ALA A 96 13.36 -17.27 -5.36
CA ALA A 96 13.96 -18.59 -5.28
C ALA A 96 14.96 -18.64 -4.12
N ARG A 97 14.77 -19.57 -3.19
CA ARG A 97 15.83 -19.94 -2.24
C ARG A 97 16.92 -20.62 -3.08
N LYS A 98 18.21 -20.33 -2.78
CA LYS A 98 19.41 -20.66 -3.57
C LYS A 98 19.22 -21.86 -4.52
N LYS A 99 19.61 -21.68 -5.78
CA LYS A 99 19.55 -22.74 -6.80
C LYS A 99 20.26 -24.00 -6.23
N PRO A 100 19.58 -25.16 -6.19
CA PRO A 100 20.20 -26.37 -5.66
C PRO A 100 21.43 -26.70 -6.50
N TYR A 101 22.51 -27.09 -5.82
CA TYR A 101 23.72 -27.57 -6.49
C TYR A 101 23.39 -28.93 -7.12
N VAL A 102 23.37 -28.98 -8.45
CA VAL A 102 23.14 -30.20 -9.22
C VAL A 102 24.50 -30.70 -9.67
N ASN A 103 24.96 -31.84 -9.13
CA ASN A 103 26.19 -32.48 -9.60
C ASN A 103 26.05 -32.81 -11.08
N LYS A 104 27.07 -32.45 -11.88
CA LYS A 104 27.16 -32.94 -13.26
C LYS A 104 27.55 -34.42 -13.21
N THR A 105 26.59 -35.28 -13.51
CA THR A 105 26.84 -36.66 -14.00
C THR A 105 27.49 -36.60 -15.37
#